data_AF-A6W949-F1
#
_entry.id   AF-A6W949-F1
#
_cell.length_a   1.000
_cell.length_b   1.000
_cell.length_c   1.000
_cell.angle_alpha   90.00
_cell.angle_beta   90.00
_cell.angle_gamma   90.00
#
_symmetry.space_group_name_H-M   'P 1'
#
loop_
_entity.id
_entity.type
_entity.pdbx_description
1 polymer ?
#
loop_
_entity_poly.entity_id
_entity_poly.type
_entity_poly.pdbx_seq_one_letter_code
_entity_poly.pdbx_strand_id
1 'polypeptide(L)'
;MPLHFAENTAVLEGTVVVDEAEPLAGWLRTAQDPRVDLSRCAHLHTAALQALLAARVKVVAAPADDFLRAWILPSLETAPAGEPAQIPADHHSADHHPADHHPALEEATP
;
A
#
# COMPACT_ATOMS: atom_id res chain seq x y z
N MET A 1 3.70 15.96 14.21
CA MET A 1 3.02 14.97 13.36
C MET A 1 3.27 15.36 11.93
N PRO A 2 3.89 14.51 11.11
CA PRO A 2 4.35 14.87 9.78
C PRO A 2 3.26 14.78 8.70
N LEU A 3 2.02 14.44 9.05
CA LEU A 3 0.87 14.40 8.15
C LEU A 3 -0.17 15.47 8.50
N HIS A 4 -0.59 16.22 7.49
CA HIS A 4 -1.72 17.13 7.57
C HIS A 4 -2.71 16.81 6.45
N PHE A 5 -3.94 16.44 6.81
CA PHE A 5 -4.98 16.10 5.85
C PHE A 5 -5.96 17.26 5.67
N ALA A 6 -6.22 17.63 4.42
CA ALA A 6 -7.35 18.44 3.99
C ALA A 6 -8.35 17.56 3.21
N GLU A 7 -9.37 18.17 2.61
CA GLU A 7 -10.47 17.47 1.92
C GLU A 7 -9.97 16.45 0.87
N ASN A 8 -9.01 16.85 0.03
CA ASN A 8 -8.42 15.97 -0.99
C ASN A 8 -6.89 16.04 -1.08
N THR A 9 -6.24 16.79 -0.19
CA THR A 9 -4.79 16.98 -0.22
C THR A 9 -4.17 16.58 1.12
N ALA A 10 -3.15 15.74 1.07
CA ALA A 10 -2.30 15.44 2.22
C ALA A 10 -0.95 16.17 2.07
N VAL A 11 -0.55 16.93 3.09
CA VAL A 11 0.78 17.54 3.18
C VAL A 11 1.66 16.65 4.05
N LEU A 12 2.79 16.21 3.48
CA LEU A 12 3.79 15.38 4.16
C LEU A 12 5.00 16.26 4.48
N GLU A 13 5.33 16.40 5.77
CA GLU A 13 6.37 17.33 6.25
C GLU A 13 7.43 16.62 7.09
N GLY A 14 8.69 16.99 6.93
CA GLY A 14 9.81 16.45 7.68
C GLY A 14 10.02 14.95 7.43
N THR A 15 10.15 14.18 8.50
CA THR A 15 10.37 12.73 8.45
C THR A 15 9.05 12.00 8.66
N VAL A 16 8.53 11.41 7.59
CA VAL A 16 7.38 10.49 7.64
C VAL A 16 7.91 9.11 7.99
N VAL A 17 7.55 8.59 9.16
CA VAL A 17 7.99 7.28 9.65
C VAL A 17 6.90 6.22 9.42
N VAL A 18 7.10 5.02 9.95
CA VAL A 18 6.14 3.91 9.77
C VAL A 18 4.78 4.18 10.42
N ASP A 19 4.75 4.90 11.55
CA ASP A 19 3.53 5.19 12.30
C ASP A 19 2.50 5.98 11.49
N GLU A 20 2.96 6.78 10.53
CA GLU A 20 2.11 7.56 9.63
C GLU A 20 1.59 6.78 8.42
N ALA A 21 2.09 5.57 8.17
CA ALA A 21 1.69 4.77 7.02
C ALA A 21 0.21 4.36 7.09
N GLU A 22 -0.27 3.89 8.25
CA GLU A 22 -1.68 3.47 8.38
C GLU A 22 -2.66 4.65 8.30
N PRO A 23 -2.45 5.78 9.03
CA PRO A 23 -3.29 6.97 8.85
C PRO A 23 -3.33 7.48 7.41
N LEU A 24 -2.19 7.50 6.71
CA LEU A 24 -2.10 7.88 5.31
C LEU A 24 -2.90 6.92 4.42
N ALA A 25 -2.71 5.61 4.57
CA ALA A 25 -3.46 4.61 3.81
C ALA A 25 -4.98 4.69 4.07
N GLY A 26 -5.37 4.93 5.32
CA GLY A 26 -6.76 5.16 5.71
C GLY A 26 -7.39 6.35 4.99
N TRP A 27 -6.69 7.48 4.95
CA TRP A 27 -7.14 8.68 4.23
C TRP A 27 -7.20 8.45 2.72
N LEU A 28 -6.17 7.82 2.13
CA LEU A 28 -6.10 7.56 0.69
C LEU A 28 -7.24 6.68 0.18
N ARG A 29 -7.78 5.78 1.01
CA ARG A 29 -8.91 4.90 0.65
C ARG A 29 -10.25 5.65 0.55
N THR A 30 -10.38 6.79 1.23
CA THR A 30 -11.65 7.52 1.36
C THR A 30 -11.64 8.86 0.63
N ALA A 31 -10.47 9.45 0.40
CA ALA A 31 -10.32 10.70 -0.32
C ALA A 31 -10.67 10.55 -1.80
N GLN A 32 -11.45 11.50 -2.33
CA GLN A 32 -11.77 11.56 -3.76
C GLN A 32 -10.74 12.42 -4.49
N ASP A 33 -10.12 11.88 -5.54
CA ASP A 33 -8.99 12.50 -6.26
C ASP A 33 -7.83 12.91 -5.32
N PRO A 34 -7.20 11.95 -4.60
CA PRO A 34 -6.19 12.25 -3.59
C PRO A 34 -4.94 12.88 -4.19
N ARG A 35 -4.52 13.99 -3.59
CA ARG A 35 -3.33 14.76 -3.93
C ARG A 35 -2.35 14.77 -2.77
N VAL A 36 -1.07 14.82 -3.09
CA VAL A 36 -0.01 14.91 -2.08
C VAL A 36 0.96 16.05 -2.35
N ASP A 37 1.22 16.83 -1.32
CA ASP A 37 2.27 17.83 -1.27
C ASP A 37 3.47 17.24 -0.52
N LEU A 38 4.59 17.11 -1.22
CA LEU A 38 5.84 16.59 -0.69
C LEU A 38 6.89 17.69 -0.50
N SER A 39 6.56 18.96 -0.74
CA SER A 39 7.53 20.09 -0.75
C SER A 39 8.34 20.22 0.53
N ARG A 40 7.75 19.82 1.65
CA ARG A 40 8.37 19.83 2.99
C ARG A 40 8.80 18.46 3.47
N CYS A 41 8.64 17.41 2.67
CA CYS A 41 9.02 16.05 3.02
C CYS A 41 10.54 15.89 2.84
N ALA A 42 11.22 15.50 3.92
CA ALA A 42 12.65 15.24 3.95
C ALA A 42 12.96 13.74 3.92
N HIS A 43 12.06 12.90 4.44
CA HIS A 43 12.21 11.45 4.44
C HIS A 43 10.85 10.78 4.39
N LEU A 44 10.73 9.74 3.57
CA LEU A 44 9.52 8.96 3.41
C LEU A 44 9.80 7.49 3.72
N HIS A 45 9.16 6.97 4.76
CA HIS A 45 9.22 5.53 5.05
C HIS A 45 8.64 4.71 3.89
N THR A 46 9.20 3.53 3.64
CA THR A 46 8.81 2.66 2.53
C THR A 46 7.33 2.26 2.59
N ALA A 47 6.77 2.02 3.78
CA ALA A 47 5.35 1.74 3.95
C ALA A 47 4.44 2.92 3.52
N ALA A 48 4.84 4.16 3.83
CA ALA A 48 4.11 5.34 3.37
C ALA A 48 4.21 5.48 1.84
N LEU A 49 5.40 5.26 1.28
CA LEU A 49 5.60 5.23 -0.18
C LEU A 49 4.71 4.18 -0.87
N GLN A 50 4.62 2.97 -0.32
CA GLN A 50 3.76 1.92 -0.85
C GLN A 50 2.28 2.34 -0.86
N ALA A 51 1.81 3.01 0.19
CA ALA A 51 0.45 3.55 0.23
C ALA A 51 0.22 4.60 -0.88
N LEU A 52 1.17 5.52 -1.09
CA LEU A 52 1.10 6.51 -2.18
C LEU A 52 1.05 5.87 -3.57
N LEU A 53 1.92 4.87 -3.81
CA LEU A 53 1.98 4.15 -5.09
C LEU A 53 0.71 3.34 -5.35
N ALA A 54 0.19 2.65 -4.34
CA ALA A 54 -1.03 1.86 -4.45
C ALA A 54 -2.26 2.74 -4.76
N ALA A 55 -2.32 3.93 -4.16
CA ALA A 55 -3.38 4.89 -4.39
C ALA A 55 -3.23 5.70 -5.69
N ARG A 56 -2.08 5.59 -6.39
CA ARG A 56 -1.75 6.35 -7.61
C ARG A 56 -2.02 7.84 -7.46
N VAL A 57 -1.53 8.40 -6.35
CA VAL A 57 -1.77 9.81 -5.97
C VAL A 57 -1.21 10.79 -6.99
N LYS A 58 -1.84 11.96 -7.08
CA LYS A 58 -1.27 13.09 -7.82
C LYS A 58 -0.32 13.88 -6.90
N VAL A 59 0.96 13.97 -7.27
CA VAL A 59 1.90 14.88 -6.60
C VAL A 59 1.64 16.31 -7.09
N VAL A 60 1.25 17.21 -6.17
CA VAL A 60 0.96 18.62 -6.51
C VAL A 60 2.14 19.55 -6.21
N ALA A 61 3.08 19.11 -5.38
CA ALA A 61 4.31 19.82 -5.09
C ALA A 61 5.45 18.81 -4.82
N ALA A 62 6.54 18.97 -5.56
CA ALA A 62 7.69 18.06 -5.53
C ALA A 62 8.54 18.23 -4.26
N PRO A 63 9.22 17.18 -3.78
CA PRO A 63 10.06 17.26 -2.60
C PRO A 63 11.30 18.14 -2.79
N ALA A 64 11.64 18.88 -1.73
CA ALA A 64 12.88 19.66 -1.64
C ALA A 64 14.12 18.80 -1.34
N ASP A 65 13.93 17.57 -0.87
CA ASP A 65 15.01 16.59 -0.73
C ASP A 65 15.44 16.02 -2.09
N ASP A 66 16.76 15.99 -2.33
CA ASP A 66 17.34 15.57 -3.61
C ASP A 66 17.17 14.06 -3.87
N PHE A 67 17.25 13.23 -2.83
CA PHE A 67 17.08 11.79 -2.97
C PHE A 67 15.63 11.46 -3.34
N LEU A 68 14.67 12.03 -2.62
CA LEU A 68 13.25 11.88 -2.94
C LEU A 68 12.92 12.36 -4.34
N ARG A 69 13.50 13.49 -4.78
CA ARG A 69 13.26 14.02 -6.12
C ARG A 69 13.86 13.15 -7.23
N ALA A 70 15.08 12.65 -7.03
CA ALA A 70 15.76 11.86 -8.05
C ALA A 70 15.17 10.45 -8.20
N TRP A 71 14.74 9.82 -7.10
CA TRP A 71 14.42 8.38 -7.10
C TRP A 71 12.96 8.07 -6.80
N ILE A 72 12.28 8.89 -5.98
CA ILE A 72 10.92 8.60 -5.53
C ILE A 72 9.88 9.28 -6.41
N LEU A 73 10.07 10.58 -6.69
CA LEU A 73 9.13 11.37 -7.48
C LEU A 73 8.79 10.73 -8.85
N PRO A 74 9.76 10.22 -9.64
CA PRO A 74 9.44 9.60 -10.94
C PRO A 74 8.51 8.39 -10.81
N SER A 75 8.61 7.62 -9.73
CA SER A 75 7.76 6.45 -9.48
C SER A 75 6.31 6.84 -9.15
N LEU A 76 6.11 8.01 -8.54
CA LEU A 76 4.78 8.55 -8.24
C LEU A 76 4.12 9.19 -9.48
N GLU A 77 4.92 9.79 -10.37
CA GLU A 77 4.41 10.47 -11.58
C GLU A 77 4.17 9.52 -12.76
N THR A 78 4.85 8.36 -12.81
CA THR A 78 4.73 7.40 -13.91
C THR A 78 3.50 6.48 -13.77
N ALA A 79 2.85 6.46 -12.61
CA ALA A 79 1.66 5.64 -12.40
C ALA A 79 0.47 6.21 -13.22
N PRO A 80 -0.13 5.46 -14.16
CA PRO A 80 -1.28 5.94 -14.92
C PRO A 80 -2.42 6.26 -13.95
N ALA A 81 -2.86 7.52 -13.98
CA ALA A 81 -3.91 8.05 -13.11
C ALA A 81 -5.17 7.19 -13.19
N GLY A 82 -5.62 6.69 -12.03
CA GLY A 82 -7.00 6.27 -11.82
C GLY A 82 -7.45 4.98 -12.51
N GLU A 83 -6.85 3.84 -12.17
CA GLU A 83 -7.62 2.59 -12.11
C GLU A 83 -7.24 1.92 -10.79
N PRO A 84 -8.17 1.68 -9.85
CA PRO A 84 -7.84 0.98 -8.62
C PRO A 84 -7.16 -0.33 -8.99
N ALA A 85 -6.03 -0.65 -8.34
CA ALA A 85 -5.41 -1.95 -8.47
C ALA A 85 -6.45 -2.99 -8.04
N GLN A 86 -7.16 -3.57 -9.00
CA GLN A 86 -8.09 -4.66 -8.78
C GLN A 86 -7.22 -5.81 -8.28
N ILE A 87 -7.21 -6.04 -6.97
CA ILE A 87 -6.74 -7.31 -6.43
C ILE A 87 -7.66 -8.34 -7.10
N PRO A 88 -7.14 -9.29 -7.89
CA PRO A 88 -7.97 -10.35 -8.42
C PRO A 88 -8.67 -11.01 -7.25
N ALA A 89 -10.00 -10.83 -7.17
CA ALA A 89 -10.81 -11.70 -6.35
C ALA A 89 -10.59 -13.12 -6.90
N ASP A 90 -10.47 -14.08 -5.99
CA ASP A 90 -10.43 -15.52 -6.24
C ASP A 90 -9.06 -16.15 -6.53
N HIS A 91 -8.41 -16.58 -5.44
CA HIS A 91 -7.68 -17.86 -5.39
C HIS A 91 -7.95 -18.60 -4.06
N HIS A 92 -9.19 -18.57 -3.54
CA HIS A 92 -9.60 -19.50 -2.49
C HIS A 92 -10.58 -20.53 -3.07
N SER A 93 -10.10 -21.31 -4.04
CA SER A 93 -10.66 -22.65 -4.25
C SER A 93 -10.22 -23.49 -3.06
N ALA A 94 -11.16 -23.69 -2.14
CA ALA A 94 -11.05 -24.68 -1.09
C ALA A 94 -10.93 -26.07 -1.74
N ASP A 95 -9.70 -26.58 -1.86
CA ASP A 95 -9.50 -28.02 -2.04
C ASP A 95 -9.78 -28.71 -0.70
N HIS A 96 -11.04 -29.11 -0.55
CA HIS A 96 -11.52 -29.96 0.52
C HIS A 96 -10.91 -31.35 0.30
N HIS A 97 -9.80 -31.65 0.99
CA HIS A 97 -9.24 -32.99 1.01
C HIS A 97 -10.23 -33.93 1.75
N PRO A 98 -10.79 -34.96 1.09
CA PRO A 98 -11.64 -35.91 1.80
C PRO A 98 -10.75 -36.74 2.74
N ALA A 99 -11.25 -36.97 3.95
CA ALA A 99 -10.63 -37.80 4.95
C ALA A 99 -10.39 -39.23 4.40
N ASP A 100 -9.13 -39.64 4.30
CA ASP A 100 -8.77 -41.04 4.09
C ASP A 100 -9.13 -41.85 5.34
N HIS A 101 -10.16 -42.67 5.21
CA HIS A 101 -10.47 -43.76 6.12
C HIS A 101 -9.32 -44.77 6.09
N HIS A 102 -8.57 -44.88 7.19
CA HIS A 102 -7.72 -46.04 7.48
C HIS A 102 -8.59 -47.31 7.61
N PRO A 103 -8.35 -48.39 6.86
CA PRO A 103 -8.81 -49.72 7.26
C PRO A 103 -7.77 -50.36 8.18
N ALA A 104 -8.24 -50.87 9.32
CA ALA A 104 -7.46 -51.72 10.21
C ALA A 104 -7.16 -53.05 9.50
N LEU A 105 -5.86 -53.38 9.37
CA LEU A 105 -5.42 -54.72 8.99
C LEU A 105 -5.14 -55.50 10.27
N GLU A 106 -6.05 -56.42 10.56
CA GLU A 106 -5.98 -57.44 11.60
C GLU A 106 -4.94 -58.49 11.18
N GLU A 107 -3.81 -58.55 11.89
CA GLU A 107 -2.80 -59.60 11.69
C GLU A 107 -3.33 -60.93 12.23
N ALA A 108 -3.71 -61.83 11.32
CA ALA A 108 -3.98 -63.23 11.60
C ALA A 108 -2.71 -64.07 11.37
N THR A 109 -2.10 -64.50 12.47
CA THR A 109 -1.01 -65.48 12.57
C THR A 109 -1.49 -66.90 12.26
N PRO A 110 -0.71 -67.72 11.53
CA PRO A 110 -0.79 -69.18 11.61
C PRO A 110 0.16 -69.78 12.66
#